data_AF-A0A209A8Q9-F1
#
_entry.id   AF-A0A209A8Q9-F1
#
_cell.length_a   1.000
_cell.length_b   1.000
_cell.length_c   1.000
_cell.angle_alpha   90.00
_cell.angle_beta   90.00
_cell.angle_gamma   90.00
#
_symmetry.space_group_name_H-M   'P 1'
#
loop_
_entity.id
_entity.type
_entity.pdbx_description
1 polymer ?
#
loop_
_entity_poly.entity_id
_entity_poly.type
_entity_poly.pdbx_seq_one_letter_code
_entity_poly.pdbx_strand_id
1 'polypeptide(L)' 'MKKMNMAVANTIIGGTGQTCKDTFQWQTSGTTATCMAVTTCTDKHGKVLSTTSAPSNIANCR' A
#
# COMPACT_ATOMS: atom_id res chain seq x y z
N MET A 1 -0.70 -36.25 14.39
CA MET A 1 -0.72 -34.80 14.12
C MET A 1 -1.35 -34.58 12.75
N LYS A 2 -2.49 -33.88 12.67
CA LYS A 2 -3.20 -33.63 11.41
C LYS A 2 -2.31 -32.77 10.51
N LYS A 3 -1.98 -33.26 9.31
CA LYS A 3 -1.20 -32.51 8.31
C LYS A 3 -2.01 -31.27 7.93
N MET A 4 -1.59 -30.13 8.46
CA MET A 4 -2.20 -28.85 8.14
C MET A 4 -1.78 -28.50 6.72
N ASN A 5 -2.75 -28.42 5.80
CA ASN A 5 -2.49 -27.99 4.43
C ASN A 5 -1.86 -26.59 4.44
N MET A 6 -0.83 -26.37 3.62
CA MET A 6 -0.14 -25.07 3.47
C MET A 6 -1.09 -23.89 3.23
N ALA A 7 -2.29 -24.14 2.71
CA ALA A 7 -3.33 -23.12 2.57
C ALA A 7 -3.74 -22.50 3.92
N VAL A 8 -3.90 -23.32 4.97
CA VAL A 8 -4.29 -22.86 6.31
C VAL A 8 -3.10 -22.19 7.00
N ALA A 9 -1.88 -22.67 6.77
CA ALA A 9 -0.67 -22.00 7.22
C ALA A 9 -0.51 -20.61 6.57
N ASN A 10 -0.92 -20.44 5.32
CA ASN A 10 -0.89 -19.13 4.66
C ASN A 10 -1.95 -18.17 5.19
N THR A 11 -3.09 -18.67 5.68
CA THR A 11 -4.11 -17.84 6.34
C THR A 11 -3.70 -17.46 7.77
N ILE A 12 -3.04 -18.36 8.50
CA ILE A 12 -2.63 -18.15 9.91
C ILE A 12 -1.28 -17.42 10.00
N ILE A 13 -0.31 -17.76 9.16
CA ILE A 13 0.96 -17.07 8.94
C ILE A 13 0.77 -16.13 7.73
N GLY A 14 -0.20 -15.22 7.85
CA GLY A 14 -0.82 -14.33 6.82
C GLY A 14 -0.11 -13.95 5.52
N GLY A 15 -0.06 -14.85 4.55
CA GLY A 15 0.29 -14.54 3.15
C GLY A 15 -0.75 -13.70 2.39
N THR A 16 -1.85 -13.27 3.03
CA THR A 16 -2.92 -12.48 2.39
C THR A 16 -3.33 -11.22 3.17
N GLY A 17 -2.62 -10.88 4.24
CA GLY A 17 -2.81 -9.61 4.96
C GLY A 17 -2.15 -8.47 4.20
N GLN A 18 -2.68 -8.10 3.04
CA GLN A 18 -2.27 -6.89 2.34
C GLN A 18 -3.02 -5.71 2.96
N THR A 19 -2.29 -4.80 3.59
CA THR A 19 -2.86 -3.52 4.03
C THR A 19 -2.39 -2.45 3.07
N CYS A 20 -3.31 -1.92 2.26
CA CYS A 20 -3.05 -0.76 1.43
C CYS A 20 -3.45 0.51 2.19
N LYS A 21 -2.55 1.49 2.22
CA LYS A 21 -2.79 2.82 2.74
C LYS A 21 -2.62 3.83 1.63
N ASP A 22 -3.66 4.64 1.44
CA ASP A 22 -3.59 5.81 0.57
C ASP A 22 -3.10 7.00 1.38
N THR A 23 -2.06 7.64 0.87
CA THR A 23 -1.50 8.87 1.40
C THR A 23 -1.53 9.92 0.30
N PHE A 24 -1.76 11.17 0.65
CA PHE A 24 -1.73 12.26 -0.31
C PHE A 24 -0.47 13.08 -0.06
N GLN A 25 0.31 13.30 -1.10
CA GLN A 25 1.56 14.04 -1.00
C GLN A 25 1.72 15.01 -2.17
N TRP A 26 2.27 16.17 -1.89
CA TRP A 26 2.68 17.11 -2.91
C TRP A 26 3.96 16.63 -3.57
N GLN A 27 3.89 16.41 -4.88
CA GLN A 27 5.07 16.18 -5.69
C GLN A 27 5.36 17.44 -6.52
N THR A 28 6.46 18.12 -6.19
CA THR A 28 6.94 19.28 -6.94
C THR A 28 7.88 18.82 -8.05
N SER A 29 7.55 19.16 -9.29
CA SER A 29 8.43 18.93 -10.44
C SER A 29 8.67 20.26 -11.12
N GLY A 30 9.80 20.91 -10.81
CA GLY A 30 10.09 22.28 -11.24
C GLY A 30 9.20 23.31 -10.53
N THR A 31 8.50 24.14 -11.30
CA THR A 31 7.62 25.21 -10.78
C THR A 31 6.20 24.77 -10.48
N THR A 32 5.84 23.53 -10.81
CA THR A 32 4.49 22.99 -10.64
C THR A 32 4.46 22.00 -9.49
N ALA A 33 3.51 22.20 -8.56
CA ALA A 33 3.18 21.23 -7.52
C ALA A 33 1.94 20.44 -7.94
N THR A 34 2.05 19.12 -7.97
CA THR A 34 0.94 18.21 -8.28
C THR A 34 0.60 17.41 -7.03
N CYS A 35 -0.67 17.33 -6.68
CA CYS A 35 -1.13 16.45 -5.62
C CYS A 35 -1.13 15.01 -6.13
N MET A 36 -0.39 14.13 -5.48
CA MET A 36 -0.30 12.72 -5.82
C MET A 36 -0.95 11.87 -4.73
N ALA A 37 -1.89 11.01 -5.12
CA ALA A 37 -2.34 9.92 -4.29
C ALA A 37 -1.33 8.78 -4.39
N VAL A 38 -0.71 8.43 -3.28
CA VAL A 38 0.25 7.36 -3.15
C VAL A 38 -0.35 6.24 -2.33
N THR A 39 -0.66 5.15 -3.01
CA THR A 39 -1.13 3.91 -2.42
C THR A 39 0.08 3.05 -2.12
N THR A 40 0.35 2.81 -0.84
CA THR A 40 1.39 1.88 -0.40
C THR A 40 0.72 0.65 0.20
N CYS A 41 0.95 -0.50 -0.41
CA CYS A 41 0.49 -1.78 0.11
C CYS A 41 1.65 -2.47 0.83
N THR A 42 1.46 -2.74 2.12
CA THR A 42 2.41 -3.51 2.92
C THR A 42 1.87 -4.89 3.22
N ASP A 43 2.77 -5.86 3.37
CA ASP A 43 2.41 -7.14 3.96
C ASP A 43 2.14 -6.99 5.47
N LYS A 44 1.65 -8.06 6.08
CA LYS A 44 1.44 -8.18 7.54
C LYS A 44 2.68 -7.97 8.40
N HIS A 45 3.87 -7.98 7.80
CA HIS A 45 5.16 -7.76 8.48
C HIS A 45 5.69 -6.34 8.24
N GLY A 46 4.92 -5.47 7.57
CA GLY A 46 5.30 -4.09 7.28
C GLY A 46 6.22 -3.94 6.06
N LYS A 47 6.48 -5.01 5.30
CA LYS A 47 7.26 -4.93 4.06
C LYS A 47 6.40 -4.32 2.96
N VAL A 48 6.91 -3.29 2.30
CA VAL A 48 6.26 -2.71 1.11
C VAL A 48 6.25 -3.76 0.00
N LEU A 49 5.05 -4.10 -0.47
CA LEU A 49 4.82 -5.00 -1.60
C LEU A 49 4.72 -4.20 -2.90
N SER A 50 4.02 -3.07 -2.85
CA SER A 50 3.81 -2.20 -4.01
C SER A 50 3.56 -0.77 -3.55
N THR A 51 4.01 0.17 -4.40
CA THR A 51 3.71 1.59 -4.27
C THR A 51 3.26 2.09 -5.63
N THR A 52 2.06 2.65 -5.70
CA THR A 52 1.54 3.28 -6.91
C THR A 52 1.21 4.73 -6.61
N SER A 53 1.55 5.60 -7.55
CA SER A 53 1.28 7.05 -7.44
C SER A 53 0.45 7.50 -8.64
N ALA A 54 -0.67 8.15 -8.38
CA ALA A 54 -1.52 8.75 -9.40
C ALA A 54 -1.83 10.21 -9.06
N PRO A 55 -1.94 11.11 -10.06
CA PRO A 55 -2.39 12.47 -9.81
C PRO A 55 -3.79 12.47 -9.19
N SER A 56 -3.97 13.26 -8.15
CA SER A 56 -5.22 13.39 -7.39
C SER A 56 -5.68 14.85 -7.33
N ASN A 57 -6.88 15.07 -6.82
CA ASN A 57 -7.40 16.41 -6.60
C ASN A 57 -6.55 17.15 -5.54
N ILE A 58 -6.16 18.38 -5.84
CA ILE A 58 -5.44 19.28 -4.93
C ILE A 58 -6.11 19.39 -3.55
N ALA A 59 -7.44 19.27 -3.47
CA ALA A 59 -8.17 19.29 -2.20
C ALA A 59 -7.82 18.14 -1.23
N ASN A 60 -7.20 17.04 -1.72
CA ASN A 60 -6.77 15.94 -0.87
C ASN A 60 -5.37 16.16 -0.27
N CYS A 61 -4.55 17.02 -0.89
CA CYS A 61 -3.24 17.44 -0.36
C CYS A 61 -3.35 18.78 0.37
N ARG A 62 -4.31 18.90 1.30
CA ARG A 62 -4.53 20.12 2.10
C ARG A 62 -3.64 20.17 3.33
#